data_AF-A0A7Z9SDP5-F1
#
_entry.id   AF-A0A7Z9SDP5-F1
#
_cell.length_a   1.000
_cell.length_b   1.000
_cell.length_c   1.000
_cell.angle_alpha   90.00
_cell.angle_beta   90.00
_cell.angle_gamma   90.00
#
_symmetry.space_group_name_H-M   'P 1'
#
loop_
_entity.id
_entity.type
_entity.pdbx_description
1 polymer ?
#
loop_
_entity_poly.entity_id
_entity_poly.type
_entity_poly.pdbx_seq_one_letter_code
_entity_poly.pdbx_strand_id
1 'polypeptide(L)'
;MTEQKHELTPNIVVNNIQLYGLVTLRVLIGWHILYEGLAKLINPYWSSAAYLLDSKWIFSGWAESIVSDPTLLTISDYVNMWGLTLVGLCLVLGLYSRHAAIGGMVFILLYYLFAPPL
;
A
#
# COMPACT_ATOMS: atom_id res chain seq x y z
N MET A 1 8.42 -24.61 -30.37
CA MET A 1 7.94 -23.31 -29.82
C MET A 1 9.16 -22.60 -29.29
N THR A 2 9.61 -21.54 -29.96
CA THR A 2 10.86 -20.84 -29.62
C THR A 2 10.65 -20.07 -28.32
N GLU A 3 11.37 -20.44 -27.25
CA GLU A 3 11.36 -19.65 -26.00
C GLU A 3 11.90 -18.25 -26.29
N GLN A 4 11.00 -17.28 -26.39
CA GLN A 4 11.38 -15.87 -26.46
C GLN A 4 11.86 -15.47 -25.06
N LYS A 5 13.11 -15.00 -24.99
CA LYS A 5 13.74 -14.52 -23.77
C LYS A 5 13.71 -12.99 -23.78
N HIS A 6 13.25 -12.40 -22.69
CA HIS A 6 13.15 -10.96 -22.51
C HIS A 6 14.18 -10.50 -21.47
N GLU A 7 15.01 -9.54 -21.85
CA GLU A 7 15.98 -8.90 -20.95
C GLU A 7 15.31 -7.72 -20.23
N LEU A 8 15.19 -7.80 -18.90
CA LEU A 8 14.63 -6.72 -18.07
C LEU A 8 15.72 -5.79 -17.52
N THR A 9 16.94 -6.31 -17.38
CA THR A 9 18.15 -5.64 -16.85
C THR A 9 19.34 -6.48 -17.36
N PRO A 10 20.56 -5.94 -17.53
CA PRO A 10 21.72 -6.69 -18.05
C PRO A 10 22.01 -8.04 -17.37
N ASN A 11 21.51 -8.26 -16.15
CA ASN A 11 21.70 -9.52 -15.41
C ASN A 11 20.42 -10.36 -15.24
N ILE A 12 19.26 -9.89 -15.73
CA ILE A 12 17.97 -10.58 -15.54
C ILE A 12 17.30 -10.82 -16.89
N VAL A 13 17.31 -12.11 -17.27
CA VAL A 13 16.65 -12.63 -18.47
C VAL A 13 15.47 -13.49 -18.01
N VAL A 14 14.27 -13.20 -18.49
CA VAL A 14 13.03 -13.91 -18.13
C VAL A 14 12.32 -14.47 -19.37
N ASN A 15 11.58 -15.56 -19.18
CA ASN A 15 10.70 -16.11 -20.23
C ASN A 15 9.35 -15.37 -20.24
N ASN A 16 8.61 -15.44 -21.35
CA ASN A 16 7.23 -14.95 -21.53
C ASN A 16 6.32 -15.26 -20.33
N ILE A 17 6.32 -16.52 -19.86
CA ILE A 17 5.45 -16.93 -18.74
C ILE A 17 5.82 -16.17 -17.45
N GLN A 18 7.12 -16.01 -17.17
CA GLN A 18 7.59 -15.26 -16.02
C GLN A 18 7.25 -13.78 -16.15
N LEU A 19 7.39 -13.20 -17.35
CA LEU A 19 7.06 -11.81 -17.63
C LEU A 19 5.56 -11.55 -17.42
N TYR A 20 4.69 -12.35 -18.03
CA TYR A 20 3.23 -12.23 -17.87
C TYR A 20 2.82 -12.47 -16.41
N GLY A 21 3.44 -13.44 -15.74
CA GLY A 21 3.22 -13.69 -14.31
C GLY A 21 3.58 -12.48 -13.44
N LEU A 22 4.76 -11.88 -13.66
CA LEU A 22 5.21 -10.70 -12.92
C LEU A 22 4.31 -9.48 -13.15
N VAL A 23 3.90 -9.23 -14.39
CA VAL A 23 2.99 -8.12 -14.72
C VAL A 23 1.61 -8.35 -14.09
N THR A 24 1.08 -9.57 -14.17
CA THR A 24 -0.22 -9.92 -13.57
C THR A 24 -0.17 -9.76 -12.06
N LEU A 25 0.86 -10.29 -11.40
CA LEU A 25 1.05 -10.16 -9.96
C LEU A 25 1.12 -8.70 -9.53
N ARG A 26 1.86 -7.87 -10.26
CA ARG A 26 1.93 -6.41 -10.01
C ARG A 26 0.55 -5.76 -10.07
N VAL A 27 -0.21 -6.06 -11.12
CA VAL A 27 -1.56 -5.49 -11.32
C VAL A 27 -2.52 -5.97 -10.23
N LEU A 28 -2.47 -7.24 -9.82
CA LEU A 28 -3.29 -7.77 -8.72
C LEU A 28 -2.99 -7.09 -7.38
N ILE A 29 -1.71 -6.90 -7.05
CA ILE A 29 -1.29 -6.18 -5.83
C ILE A 29 -1.74 -4.71 -5.90
N GLY A 30 -1.50 -4.06 -7.04
CA GLY A 30 -1.92 -2.68 -7.27
C GLY A 30 -3.42 -2.50 -7.16
N TRP A 31 -4.20 -3.42 -7.74
CA TRP A 31 -5.66 -3.45 -7.63
C TRP A 31 -6.12 -3.53 -6.17
N HIS A 32 -5.54 -4.42 -5.37
CA HIS A 32 -5.91 -4.57 -3.96
C HIS A 32 -5.61 -3.30 -3.15
N ILE A 33 -4.42 -2.70 -3.33
CA ILE A 33 -4.04 -1.48 -2.63
C ILE A 33 -4.93 -0.30 -3.09
N LEU A 34 -5.23 -0.22 -4.38
CA LEU A 34 -6.09 0.83 -4.95
C LEU A 34 -7.53 0.71 -4.41
N TYR A 35 -8.07 -0.51 -4.37
CA TYR A 35 -9.39 -0.78 -3.79
C TYR A 35 -9.44 -0.33 -2.32
N GLU A 36 -8.42 -0.66 -1.53
CA GLU A 36 -8.32 -0.25 -0.13
C GLU A 36 -8.27 1.27 0.05
N GLY A 37 -7.59 2.00 -0.85
CA GLY A 37 -7.55 3.47 -0.83
C GLY A 37 -8.88 4.10 -1.26
N LEU A 38 -9.46 3.63 -2.36
CA LEU A 38 -10.74 4.11 -2.87
C LEU A 38 -11.89 3.85 -1.89
N ALA A 39 -11.92 2.67 -1.25
CA ALA A 39 -12.92 2.37 -0.23
C ALA A 39 -12.90 3.38 0.93
N LYS A 40 -11.71 3.89 1.29
CA LYS A 40 -11.53 4.91 2.34
C LYS A 40 -11.91 6.31 1.84
N LEU A 41 -11.61 6.65 0.59
CA LEU A 41 -12.01 7.93 -0.02
C LEU A 41 -13.53 8.06 -0.23
N ILE A 42 -14.19 6.96 -0.59
CA ILE A 42 -15.63 6.94 -0.87
C ILE A 42 -16.43 6.97 0.42
N ASN A 43 -15.87 6.50 1.54
CA ASN A 43 -16.54 6.50 2.84
C ASN A 43 -16.27 7.81 3.60
N PRO A 44 -17.26 8.73 3.70
CA PRO A 44 -17.07 10.03 4.36
C PRO A 44 -16.89 9.92 5.88
N TYR A 45 -17.22 8.75 6.46
CA TYR A 45 -17.11 8.47 7.89
C TYR A 45 -15.86 7.68 8.25
N TRP A 46 -14.98 7.38 7.28
CA TRP A 46 -13.76 6.65 7.56
C TRP A 46 -12.77 7.51 8.34
N SER A 47 -12.17 6.94 9.38
CA SER A 47 -11.06 7.54 10.11
C SER A 47 -10.07 6.47 10.59
N SER A 48 -8.79 6.84 10.61
CA SER A 48 -7.69 6.05 11.13
C SER A 48 -7.69 5.94 12.66
N ALA A 49 -8.55 6.70 13.35
CA ALA A 49 -8.66 6.68 14.82
C ALA A 49 -8.86 5.27 15.39
N ALA A 50 -9.71 4.46 14.75
CA ALA A 50 -9.96 3.09 15.22
C ALA A 50 -8.70 2.20 15.15
N TYR A 51 -7.88 2.37 14.11
CA TYR A 51 -6.61 1.64 13.95
C TYR A 51 -5.53 2.14 14.93
N LEU A 52 -5.48 3.46 15.16
CA LEU A 52 -4.53 4.06 16.09
C LEU A 52 -4.86 3.72 17.55
N LEU A 53 -6.14 3.66 17.92
CA LEU A 53 -6.58 3.31 19.27
C LEU A 53 -6.41 1.82 19.59
N ASP A 54 -6.43 0.95 18.57
CA ASP A 54 -6.17 -0.48 18.74
C ASP A 54 -4.66 -0.82 18.79
N SER A 55 -3.80 0.19 18.64
CA SER A 55 -2.35 0.03 18.70
C SER A 55 -1.86 -0.34 20.09
N LYS A 56 -1.35 -1.56 20.19
CA LYS A 56 -0.71 -2.10 21.39
C LYS A 56 0.80 -1.93 21.29
N TRP A 57 1.49 -2.03 22.43
CA TRP A 57 2.96 -2.01 22.54
C TRP A 57 3.58 -0.60 22.50
N ILE A 58 4.76 -0.39 21.88
CA ILE A 58 5.56 0.85 22.04
C ILE A 58 4.97 2.09 21.34
N PHE A 59 4.01 1.92 20.44
CA PHE A 59 3.42 3.02 19.65
C PHE A 59 2.12 3.58 20.23
N SER A 60 1.57 2.99 21.31
CA SER A 60 0.28 3.41 21.86
C SER A 60 0.28 4.86 22.31
N GLY A 61 1.32 5.32 23.03
CA GLY A 61 1.39 6.70 23.50
C GLY A 61 1.54 7.74 22.38
N TRP A 62 2.19 7.37 21.27
CA TRP A 62 2.29 8.25 20.10
C TRP A 62 0.98 8.26 19.29
N ALA A 63 0.35 7.10 19.11
CA ALA A 63 -0.94 6.97 18.46
C ALA A 63 -2.04 7.75 19.21
N GLU A 64 -2.08 7.64 20.54
CA GLU A 64 -3.01 8.37 21.40
C GLU A 64 -2.80 9.89 21.31
N SER A 65 -1.54 10.34 21.20
CA SER A 65 -1.23 11.76 20.97
C SER A 65 -1.73 12.27 19.60
N ILE A 66 -1.66 11.43 18.56
CA ILE A 66 -2.20 11.75 17.23
C ILE A 66 -3.72 11.77 17.23
N VAL A 67 -4.38 10.83 17.94
CA VAL A 67 -5.84 10.77 18.05
C VAL A 67 -6.39 11.93 18.90
N SER A 68 -5.63 12.37 19.90
CA SER A 68 -6.02 13.48 20.78
C SER A 68 -6.01 14.84 20.08
N ASP A 69 -5.25 15.00 18.98
CA ASP A 69 -5.22 16.22 18.17
C ASP A 69 -6.03 16.02 16.87
N PRO A 70 -7.18 16.72 16.71
CA PRO A 70 -8.00 16.63 15.50
C PRO A 70 -7.25 16.95 14.20
N THR A 71 -6.21 17.79 14.26
CA THR A 71 -5.42 18.19 13.10
C THR A 71 -4.52 17.05 12.65
N LEU A 72 -3.83 16.39 13.59
CA LEU A 72 -2.95 15.27 13.30
C LEU A 72 -3.74 14.05 12.83
N LEU A 73 -4.90 13.80 13.43
CA LEU A 73 -5.80 12.74 12.99
C LEU A 73 -6.28 12.96 11.55
N THR A 74 -6.68 14.18 11.20
CA THR A 74 -7.13 14.51 9.84
C THR A 74 -6.01 14.32 8.81
N ILE A 75 -4.77 14.68 9.16
CA ILE A 75 -3.60 14.45 8.29
C ILE A 75 -3.36 12.95 8.11
N SER A 76 -3.40 12.17 9.18
CA SER A 76 -3.30 10.70 9.13
C SER A 76 -4.36 10.09 8.22
N ASP A 77 -5.59 10.61 8.29
CA ASP A 77 -6.70 10.14 7.49
C ASP A 77 -6.47 10.41 6.00
N TYR A 78 -6.06 11.64 5.65
CA TYR A 78 -5.73 11.98 4.27
C TYR A 78 -4.53 11.19 3.74
N VAL A 79 -3.49 10.96 4.54
CA VAL A 79 -2.32 10.16 4.14
C VAL A 79 -2.73 8.73 3.85
N ASN A 80 -3.59 8.13 4.66
CA ASN A 80 -4.08 6.77 4.41
C ASN A 80 -4.97 6.70 3.17
N MET A 81 -5.94 7.62 3.03
CA MET A 81 -6.85 7.66 1.88
C MET A 81 -6.10 7.91 0.56
N TRP A 82 -5.36 9.02 0.47
CA TRP A 82 -4.68 9.43 -0.75
C TRP A 82 -3.40 8.64 -0.98
N GLY A 83 -2.65 8.30 0.07
CA GLY A 83 -1.41 7.54 -0.06
C GLY A 83 -1.65 6.14 -0.60
N LEU A 84 -2.63 5.39 -0.06
CA LEU A 84 -3.00 4.09 -0.62
C LEU A 84 -3.51 4.21 -2.05
N THR A 85 -4.36 5.21 -2.34
CA THR A 85 -4.92 5.41 -3.68
C THR A 85 -3.83 5.72 -4.71
N LEU A 86 -2.90 6.64 -4.41
CA LEU A 86 -1.80 7.00 -5.30
C LEU A 86 -0.83 5.82 -5.52
N VAL A 87 -0.48 5.09 -4.45
CA VAL A 87 0.39 3.92 -4.55
C VAL A 87 -0.26 2.82 -5.40
N GLY A 88 -1.54 2.52 -5.14
CA GLY A 88 -2.31 1.53 -5.91
C GLY A 88 -2.40 1.92 -7.39
N LEU A 89 -2.67 3.19 -7.68
CA LEU A 89 -2.76 3.71 -9.04
C LEU A 89 -1.41 3.61 -9.77
N CYS A 90 -0.31 3.97 -9.11
CA CYS A 90 1.05 3.82 -9.67
C CYS A 90 1.38 2.35 -9.98
N LEU A 91 1.01 1.40 -9.11
CA LEU A 91 1.25 -0.03 -9.33
C LEU A 91 0.43 -0.61 -10.49
N VAL A 92 -0.85 -0.22 -10.61
CA VAL A 92 -1.71 -0.64 -11.72
C VAL A 92 -1.19 -0.08 -13.05
N LEU A 93 -0.95 1.24 -13.10
CA LEU A 93 -0.41 1.91 -14.29
C LEU A 93 1.02 1.47 -14.65
N GLY A 94 1.75 0.90 -13.68
CA GLY A 94 3.14 0.47 -13.85
C GLY A 94 4.15 1.62 -13.81
N LEU A 95 3.73 2.82 -13.39
CA LEU A 95 4.58 3.99 -13.24
C LEU A 95 5.37 3.88 -11.94
N TYR A 96 6.70 4.09 -12.02
CA TYR A 96 7.61 4.01 -10.85
C TYR A 96 7.37 2.76 -9.98
N SER A 97 7.09 1.61 -10.60
CA SER A 97 6.66 0.38 -9.92
C SER A 97 7.55 -0.03 -8.74
N ARG A 98 8.87 0.18 -8.84
CA ARG A 98 9.81 -0.08 -7.74
C ARG A 98 9.57 0.81 -6.52
N HIS A 99 9.32 2.10 -6.71
CA HIS A 99 9.05 3.04 -5.60
C HIS A 99 7.64 2.84 -5.05
N ALA A 100 6.65 2.60 -5.93
CA ALA A 100 5.29 2.33 -5.51
C ALA A 100 5.19 1.03 -4.68
N ALA A 101 5.94 -0.01 -5.05
CA ALA A 101 6.00 -1.25 -4.27
C ALA A 101 6.59 -1.04 -2.87
N ILE A 102 7.64 -0.21 -2.73
CA ILE A 102 8.19 0.16 -1.42
C ILE A 102 7.15 0.93 -0.60
N GLY A 103 6.45 1.88 -1.20
CA GLY A 103 5.36 2.61 -0.54
C GLY A 103 4.25 1.68 -0.04
N GLY A 104 3.81 0.74 -0.88
CA GLY A 104 2.80 -0.25 -0.51
C GLY A 104 3.25 -1.16 0.65
N MET A 105 4.52 -1.59 0.62
CA MET A 105 5.12 -2.37 1.71
C MET A 105 5.11 -1.59 3.04
N VAL A 106 5.51 -0.31 3.02
CA VAL A 106 5.50 0.55 4.21
C VAL A 106 4.09 0.71 4.77
N PHE A 107 3.09 0.95 3.92
CA PHE A 107 1.70 1.03 4.35
C PHE A 107 1.23 -0.25 5.04
N ILE A 108 1.46 -1.42 4.42
CA ILE A 108 1.04 -2.71 5.00
C ILE A 108 1.76 -2.96 6.34
N LEU A 109 3.05 -2.66 6.43
CA LEU A 109 3.80 -2.78 7.69
C LEU A 109 3.25 -1.89 8.79
N LEU A 110 2.88 -0.64 8.47
CA LEU A 110 2.23 0.25 9.42
C LEU A 110 0.89 -0.32 9.89
N TYR A 111 0.03 -0.80 8.99
CA TYR A 111 -1.22 -1.44 9.39
C TYR A 111 -1.01 -2.62 10.33
N TYR A 112 -0.02 -3.47 10.04
CA TYR A 112 0.29 -4.63 10.89
C TYR A 112 0.84 -4.23 12.27
N LEU A 113 1.60 -3.14 12.32
CA LEU A 113 2.19 -2.64 13.57
C LEU A 113 1.14 -1.96 14.47
N PHE A 114 0.23 -1.19 13.87
CA PHE A 114 -0.80 -0.43 14.59
C PHE A 114 -2.07 -1.27 14.86
N ALA A 115 -2.33 -2.32 14.09
CA ALA A 115 -3.42 -3.26 14.34
C ALA A 115 -2.87 -4.70 14.30
N PRO A 116 -2.14 -5.13 15.33
CA PRO A 116 -1.65 -6.50 15.41
C PRO A 116 -2.86 -7.46 15.42
N PRO A 117 -2.86 -8.53 14.60
CA PRO A 117 -3.95 -9.51 14.62
C PRO A 117 -4.06 -10.14 16.01
N LEU A 118 -5.28 -10.16 16.55
CA LEU A 118 -5.64 -10.73 17.87
C LEU A 118 -5.34 -12.23 17.97
#